data_AF-A0A7V9TFT1-F1
#
_entry.id   AF-A0A7V9TFT1-F1
#
_cell.length_a   1.000
_cell.length_b   1.000
_cell.length_c   1.000
_cell.angle_alpha   90.00
_cell.angle_beta   90.00
_cell.angle_gamma   90.00
#
_symmetry.space_group_name_H-M   'P 1'
#
loop_
_entity.id
_entity.type
_entity.pdbx_description
1 polymer ?
#
loop_
_entity_poly.entity_id
_entity_poly.type
_entity_poly.pdbx_seq_one_letter_code
_entity_poly.pdbx_strand_id
1 'polypeptide(L)' 'MRTPPDIPQKRARADLPDGVPCPFCSLHETELVTPFGGQLSVAQYWCKKCRTGFDYLKWNAKE' A
#
# COMPACT_ATOMS: atom_id res chain seq x y z
N MET A 1 -19.97 10.01 18.30
CA MET A 1 -18.89 9.38 17.50
C MET A 1 -18.95 9.98 16.11
N ARG A 2 -18.05 10.90 15.76
CA ARG A 2 -18.03 11.48 14.41
C ARG A 2 -17.35 10.47 13.50
N THR A 3 -18.12 9.76 12.69
CA THR A 3 -17.58 8.99 11.56
C THR A 3 -16.81 9.97 10.67
N PRO A 4 -15.52 9.76 10.37
CA PRO A 4 -14.82 10.61 9.42
C PRO A 4 -15.57 10.60 8.08
N PRO A 5 -15.58 11.72 7.32
CA PRO A 5 -16.18 11.74 5.99
C PRO A 5 -15.57 10.59 5.18
N ASP A 6 -16.42 9.79 4.54
CA ASP A 6 -16.03 8.68 3.67
C ASP A 6 -15.15 9.22 2.53
N ILE A 7 -13.84 9.35 2.78
CA ILE A 7 -12.86 9.55 1.72
C ILE A 7 -13.03 8.30 0.85
N PRO A 8 -13.42 8.42 -0.43
CA PRO A 8 -13.71 7.25 -1.23
C PRO A 8 -12.42 6.43 -1.35
N GLN A 9 -12.32 5.35 -0.58
CA GLN A 9 -11.16 4.46 -0.52
C GLN A 9 -10.78 3.95 -1.91
N LYS A 10 -11.77 3.88 -2.81
CA LYS A 10 -11.62 3.62 -4.25
C LYS A 10 -10.63 4.54 -4.94
N ARG A 11 -10.65 5.84 -4.65
CA ARG A 11 -9.81 6.84 -5.31
C ARG A 11 -8.36 6.75 -4.82
N ALA A 12 -8.16 6.49 -3.52
CA ALA A 12 -6.84 6.29 -2.94
C ALA A 12 -6.15 5.02 -3.45
N ARG A 13 -6.90 3.92 -3.71
CA ARG A 13 -6.34 2.72 -4.36
C ARG A 13 -5.95 2.96 -5.82
N ALA A 14 -6.64 3.84 -6.54
CA ALA A 14 -6.38 4.10 -7.96
C ALA A 14 -5.04 4.81 -8.23
N ASP A 15 -4.49 5.52 -7.24
CA ASP A 15 -3.24 6.26 -7.34
C ASP A 15 -2.01 5.41 -6.93
N LEU A 16 -2.24 4.22 -6.39
CA LEU A 16 -1.19 3.36 -5.85
C LEU A 16 -0.80 2.28 -6.88
N PRO A 17 0.51 2.06 -7.11
CA PRO A 17 0.97 1.04 -8.03
C PRO A 17 0.71 -0.37 -7.51
N ASP A 18 0.26 -1.28 -8.38
CA ASP A 18 0.27 -2.71 -8.07
C ASP A 18 1.67 -3.29 -8.24
N GLY A 19 1.98 -4.39 -7.54
CA GLY A 19 3.24 -5.12 -7.74
C GLY A 19 4.52 -4.37 -7.35
N VAL A 20 4.50 -3.55 -6.30
CA VAL A 20 5.72 -2.90 -5.77
C VAL A 20 6.75 -3.94 -5.29
N PRO A 21 8.07 -3.67 -5.36
CA PRO A 21 9.08 -4.63 -4.92
C PRO A 21 8.99 -4.88 -3.41
N CYS A 22 8.90 -6.16 -3.02
CA CYS A 22 8.95 -6.55 -1.61
C CYS A 22 10.34 -6.28 -1.03
N PRO A 23 10.49 -5.54 0.09
CA PRO A 23 11.80 -5.22 0.67
C PRO A 23 12.52 -6.44 1.27
N PHE A 24 11.83 -7.57 1.46
CA PHE A 24 12.39 -8.77 2.07
C PHE A 24 12.89 -9.81 1.05
N CYS A 25 12.26 -9.90 -0.12
CA CYS A 25 12.60 -10.91 -1.13
C CYS A 25 12.77 -10.35 -2.54
N SER A 26 12.61 -9.03 -2.72
CA SER A 26 12.75 -8.30 -3.99
C SER A 26 11.81 -8.74 -5.13
N LEU A 27 10.83 -9.59 -4.84
CA LEU A 27 9.81 -10.01 -5.80
C LEU A 27 8.66 -9.01 -5.85
N HIS A 28 8.04 -8.89 -7.02
CA HIS A 28 6.95 -7.95 -7.33
C HIS A 28 5.56 -8.60 -7.17
N GLU A 29 5.48 -9.81 -6.63
CA GLU A 29 4.21 -10.52 -6.38
C GLU A 29 3.52 -10.00 -5.12
N THR A 30 3.17 -8.71 -5.13
CA THR A 30 2.61 -7.99 -3.97
C THR A 30 1.25 -7.40 -4.28
N GLU A 31 0.33 -7.45 -3.33
CA GLU A 31 -1.03 -6.93 -3.48
C GLU A 31 -1.33 -5.83 -2.46
N LEU A 32 -2.02 -4.77 -2.90
CA LEU A 32 -2.41 -3.65 -2.04
C LEU A 32 -3.51 -4.06 -1.05
N VAL A 33 -3.17 -4.11 0.24
CA VAL A 33 -4.10 -4.43 1.33
C VAL A 33 -4.93 -3.19 1.69
N THR A 34 -4.27 -2.08 2.01
CA THR A 34 -4.93 -0.82 2.36
C THR A 34 -4.15 0.38 1.83
N PRO A 35 -4.83 1.41 1.28
CA PRO A 35 -4.20 2.65 0.85
C PRO A 35 -3.75 3.54 2.02
N PHE A 36 -4.08 3.18 3.26
CA PHE A 36 -3.63 3.86 4.48
C PHE A 36 -3.14 2.80 5.46
N GLY A 37 -1.82 2.69 5.62
CA GLY A 37 -1.18 1.77 6.59
C GLY A 37 -1.17 2.36 8.00
N GLY A 38 -0.13 2.04 8.78
CA GLY A 38 0.02 2.58 10.15
C GLY A 38 0.23 4.10 10.21
N GLN A 39 0.56 4.72 9.07
CA GLN A 39 0.73 6.17 8.90
C GLN A 39 -0.03 6.66 7.66
N LEU A 40 -0.38 7.94 7.61
CA LEU A 40 -1.13 8.52 6.47
C LEU A 40 -0.34 8.51 5.15
N SER A 41 0.98 8.57 5.25
CA SER A 41 1.92 8.66 4.11
C SER A 41 2.33 7.30 3.54
N VAL A 42 1.79 6.20 4.07
CA VAL A 42 2.12 4.83 3.63
C VAL A 42 0.87 4.07 3.22
N ALA A 43 1.06 3.11 2.31
CA ALA A 43 0.09 2.10 1.94
C ALA A 43 0.64 0.73 2.34
N GLN A 44 -0.23 -0.19 2.74
CA GLN A 44 0.19 -1.51 3.18
C GLN A 44 0.00 -2.53 2.05
N TYR A 45 1.05 -3.31 1.80
CA TYR A 45 1.08 -4.38 0.80
C TYR A 45 1.31 -5.74 1.46
N TRP A 46 0.87 -6.79 0.76
CA TRP A 46 1.12 -8.17 1.13
C TRP A 46 1.89 -8.89 0.02
N CYS A 47 3.07 -9.42 0.35
CA CYS A 47 3.83 -10.23 -0.59
C CYS A 47 3.33 -11.68 -0.59
N LYS A 48 2.90 -12.18 -1.76
CA LYS A 48 2.42 -13.56 -1.94
C LYS A 48 3.54 -14.60 -1.88
N LYS A 49 4.79 -14.19 -2.12
CA LYS A 49 5.96 -15.08 -2.13
C LYS A 49 6.50 -15.37 -0.74
N CYS A 50 6.92 -14.34 -0.01
CA CYS A 50 7.47 -14.50 1.33
C CYS A 50 6.38 -14.44 2.43
N ARG A 51 5.12 -14.16 2.06
CA ARG A 51 3.96 -14.07 2.98
C ARG A 51 4.20 -13.07 4.10
N THR A 52 4.64 -11.87 3.72
CA THR A 52 4.97 -10.79 4.66
C THR A 52 4.24 -9.52 4.26
N GLY A 53 3.64 -8.85 5.26
CA GLY A 53 3.07 -7.52 5.12
C GLY A 53 4.14 -6.45 5.27
N PHE A 54 4.06 -5.39 4.48
CA PHE A 54 4.99 -4.26 4.57
C PHE A 54 4.32 -2.93 4.20
N ASP A 55 4.86 -1.85 4.73
CA ASP A 55 4.45 -0.49 4.39
C ASP A 55 5.28 0.03 3.21
N TYR A 56 4.59 0.67 2.27
CA TYR A 56 5.16 1.31 1.09
C TYR A 56 4.87 2.80 1.13
N LEU A 57 5.91 3.62 1.02
CA LEU A 57 5.79 5.07 0.97
C LEU A 57 5.21 5.50 -0.38
N LYS A 58 4.11 6.28 -0.35
CA LYS A 58 3.40 6.75 -1.55
C LYS A 58 4.26 7.64 -2.48
N TRP A 59 5.35 8.18 -1.95
CA TRP A 59 6.26 9.12 -2.58
C TRP A 59 7.51 8.46 -3.16
N ASN A 60 7.68 7.14 -3.01
CA ASN A 60 8.68 6.35 -3.76
C ASN A 60 8.32 6.18 -5.25
N ALA A 61 7.20 6.73 -5.71
CA ALA A 61 6.76 6.66 -7.11
C ALA A 61 7.40 7.75 -8.02
N LYS A 62 8.46 8.44 -7.59
CA LYS A 62 9.11 9.52 -8.35
C LYS A 62 10.64 9.42 -8.25
N GLU A 63 11.27 8.96 -9.33
CA GLU A 63 12.39 9.67 -9.98
C GLU A 63 12.25 9.53 -11.50
#